data_AF-A0A4Y5SPP2-F1
#
_entry.id   AF-A0A4Y5SPP2-F1
#
_cell.length_a   1.000
_cell.length_b   1.000
_cell.length_c   1.000
_cell.angle_alpha   90.00
_cell.angle_beta   90.00
_cell.angle_gamma   90.00
#
_symmetry.space_group_name_H-M   'P 1'
#
loop_
_entity.id
_entity.type
_entity.pdbx_description
1 polymer ?
#
loop_
_entity_poly.entity_id
_entity_poly.type
_entity_poly.pdbx_seq_one_letter_code
_entity_poly.pdbx_strand_id
1 'polypeptide(L)'
;MGHTVYYSTRIERWNEFREFLENVCEGLGFHFLEGEDAVIVLPECHGVEPLEIKKNGEGFVKTNLVEPCHSVYLLVLHSVSSFGSVELWED
;
A
#
# COMPACT_ATOMS: atom_id res chain seq x y z
N MET A 1 -4.26 -21.17 -1.26
CA MET A 1 -4.67 -20.23 -0.19
C MET A 1 -3.39 -19.59 0.28
N GLY A 2 -3.27 -18.28 0.20
CA GLY A 2 -2.06 -17.57 0.61
C GLY A 2 -2.44 -16.25 1.27
N HIS A 3 -1.50 -15.72 2.04
CA HIS A 3 -1.72 -14.66 3.02
C HIS A 3 -2.17 -13.35 2.40
N THR A 4 -3.24 -12.81 2.96
CA THR A 4 -3.94 -11.61 2.49
C THR A 4 -3.94 -10.54 3.58
N VAL A 5 -3.52 -9.34 3.21
CA VAL A 5 -3.66 -8.15 4.06
C VAL A 5 -4.91 -7.41 3.62
N TYR A 6 -5.79 -7.12 4.55
CA TYR A 6 -7.00 -6.33 4.33
C TYR A 6 -6.88 -4.99 5.04
N TYR A 7 -7.46 -3.96 4.45
CA TYR A 7 -7.40 -2.61 5.00
C TYR A 7 -8.60 -1.74 4.67
N SER A 8 -8.83 -0.76 5.53
CA SER A 8 -9.73 0.36 5.29
C SER A 8 -8.97 1.67 5.51
N THR A 9 -9.14 2.62 4.60
CA THR A 9 -8.35 3.86 4.55
C THR A 9 -9.24 5.08 4.46
N ARG A 10 -8.79 6.18 5.07
CA ARG A 10 -9.30 7.53 4.85
C ARG A 10 -8.15 8.51 4.93
N ILE A 11 -7.70 9.00 3.78
CA ILE A 11 -6.50 9.81 3.63
C ILE A 11 -6.91 11.27 3.43
N GLU A 12 -6.65 12.09 4.45
CA GLU A 12 -7.05 13.50 4.47
C GLU A 12 -6.02 14.37 3.73
N ARG A 13 -4.73 14.06 3.93
CA ARG A 13 -3.60 14.76 3.32
C ARG A 13 -3.11 14.04 2.06
N TRP A 14 -4.00 13.90 1.07
CA TRP A 14 -3.78 13.09 -0.13
C TRP A 14 -2.50 13.45 -0.91
N ASN A 15 -2.26 14.75 -1.16
CA ASN A 15 -1.08 15.16 -1.92
C ASN A 15 0.22 14.83 -1.18
N GLU A 16 0.30 15.11 0.13
CA GLU A 16 1.46 14.76 0.96
C GLU A 16 1.69 13.24 1.01
N PHE A 17 0.61 12.45 1.09
CA PHE A 17 0.71 10.99 1.04
C PHE A 17 1.26 10.47 -0.29
N ARG A 18 0.77 11.02 -1.42
CA ARG A 18 1.25 10.63 -2.75
C ARG A 18 2.74 10.95 -2.92
N GLU A 19 3.15 12.17 -2.59
CA GLU A 19 4.56 12.59 -2.65
C GLU A 19 5.44 11.72 -1.75
N PHE A 20 5.00 11.44 -0.52
CA PHE A 20 5.70 10.53 0.38
C PHE A 20 5.85 9.14 -0.22
N LEU A 21 4.76 8.55 -0.72
CA LEU A 21 4.76 7.18 -1.21
C LEU A 21 5.55 7.03 -2.51
N GLU A 22 5.50 8.02 -3.40
CA GLU A 22 6.31 8.06 -4.62
C GLU A 22 7.81 8.00 -4.27
N ASN A 23 8.27 8.85 -3.35
CA ASN A 23 9.67 8.85 -2.88
C ASN A 23 10.07 7.52 -2.22
N VAL A 24 9.17 6.90 -1.45
CA VAL A 24 9.40 5.58 -0.85
C VAL A 24 9.52 4.52 -1.93
N CYS A 25 8.64 4.52 -2.92
CA CYS A 25 8.70 3.56 -4.03
C CYS A 25 9.98 3.72 -4.84
N GLU A 26 10.39 4.95 -5.17
CA GLU A 26 11.66 5.23 -5.85
C GLU A 26 12.86 4.67 -5.07
N GLY A 27 12.92 4.92 -3.76
CA GLY A 27 14.00 4.43 -2.90
C GLY A 27 14.04 2.90 -2.76
N LEU A 28 12.90 2.23 -2.93
CA LEU A 28 12.78 0.77 -2.89
C LEU A 28 12.93 0.12 -4.28
N GLY A 29 12.98 0.91 -5.35
CA GLY A 29 12.95 0.40 -6.72
C GLY A 29 11.59 -0.17 -7.15
N PHE A 30 10.50 0.26 -6.51
CA PHE A 30 9.14 -0.13 -6.87
C PHE A 30 8.56 0.84 -7.90
N HIS A 31 7.69 0.33 -8.76
CA HIS A 31 6.92 1.17 -9.67
C HIS A 31 5.71 1.78 -8.94
N PHE A 32 5.47 3.06 -9.18
CA PHE A 32 4.37 3.82 -8.61
C PHE A 32 3.48 4.36 -9.72
N LEU A 33 2.16 4.14 -9.60
CA LEU A 33 1.16 4.69 -10.52
C LEU A 33 0.18 5.56 -9.74
N GLU A 34 -0.05 6.77 -10.23
CA GLU A 34 -0.96 7.73 -9.65
C GLU A 34 -2.30 7.74 -10.39
N GLY A 35 -3.40 7.70 -9.63
CA GLY A 35 -4.75 7.99 -10.10
C GLY A 35 -5.38 9.14 -9.31
N GLU A 36 -6.61 9.50 -9.66
CA GLU A 36 -7.35 10.60 -9.01
C GLU A 36 -7.64 10.30 -7.53
N ASP A 37 -8.16 9.10 -7.26
CA ASP A 37 -8.62 8.66 -5.93
C ASP A 37 -7.90 7.41 -5.41
N ALA A 38 -6.85 6.96 -6.09
CA ALA A 38 -6.04 5.82 -5.66
C ALA A 38 -4.59 5.95 -6.16
N VAL A 39 -3.70 5.22 -5.50
CA VAL A 39 -2.32 4.98 -5.93
C VAL A 39 -2.05 3.49 -5.99
N ILE A 40 -1.19 3.06 -6.90
CA ILE A 40 -0.83 1.65 -7.05
C ILE A 40 0.68 1.50 -6.90
N VAL A 41 1.08 0.60 -6.00
CA VAL A 41 2.48 0.20 -5.79
C VAL A 41 2.71 -1.16 -6.44
N LEU A 42 3.77 -1.25 -7.23
CA LEU A 42 4.14 -2.40 -8.03
C LEU A 42 5.57 -2.85 -7.63
N PRO A 43 5.72 -3.90 -6.82
CA PRO A 43 7.01 -4.27 -6.23
C PRO A 43 7.88 -5.15 -7.13
N GLU A 44 7.42 -5.46 -8.35
CA GLU A 44 8.04 -6.41 -9.29
C GLU A 44 8.39 -7.79 -8.68
N CYS A 45 7.70 -8.17 -7.60
CA CYS A 45 7.98 -9.39 -6.86
C CYS A 45 7.03 -10.52 -7.28
N HIS A 46 7.59 -11.67 -7.67
CA HIS A 46 6.79 -12.82 -8.08
C HIS A 46 5.98 -13.37 -6.90
N GLY A 47 4.68 -13.50 -7.08
CA GLY A 47 3.78 -14.00 -6.03
C GLY A 47 3.28 -12.91 -5.07
N VAL A 48 3.49 -11.64 -5.37
CA VAL A 48 2.91 -10.50 -4.63
C VAL A 48 2.01 -9.72 -5.59
N GLU A 49 0.78 -9.46 -5.17
CA GLU A 49 -0.16 -8.63 -5.94
C GLU A 49 0.22 -7.13 -5.82
N PRO A 50 -0.10 -6.30 -6.83
CA PRO A 50 -0.01 -4.85 -6.71
C PRO A 50 -0.83 -4.33 -5.52
N LEU A 51 -0.29 -3.37 -4.79
CA LEU A 51 -1.00 -2.74 -3.68
C LEU A 51 -1.73 -1.48 -4.17
N GLU A 52 -3.06 -1.51 -4.20
CA GLU A 52 -3.90 -0.36 -4.54
C GLU A 52 -4.38 0.34 -3.25
N ILE A 53 -3.89 1.55 -2.98
CA ILE A 53 -4.32 2.33 -1.81
C ILE A 53 -5.28 3.41 -2.27
N LYS A 54 -6.56 3.25 -1.92
CA LYS A 54 -7.59 4.25 -2.19
C LYS A 54 -7.44 5.41 -1.22
N LYS A 55 -7.81 6.60 -1.67
CA LYS A 55 -7.92 7.79 -0.82
C LYS A 55 -8.97 7.59 0.28
N ASN A 56 -10.06 6.89 -0.03
CA ASN A 56 -11.10 6.54 0.92
C ASN A 56 -11.73 5.19 0.53
N GLY A 57 -11.80 4.26 1.49
CA GLY A 57 -12.48 2.98 1.34
C GLY A 57 -11.61 1.78 1.66
N GLU A 58 -12.12 0.61 1.28
CA GLU A 58 -11.56 -0.69 1.60
C GLU A 58 -10.75 -1.28 0.43
N GLY A 59 -9.78 -2.12 0.79
CA GLY A 59 -8.95 -2.87 -0.13
C GLY A 59 -8.38 -4.13 0.53
N PHE A 60 -7.75 -4.94 -0.30
CA PHE A 60 -6.98 -6.10 0.14
C PHE A 60 -5.85 -6.34 -0.85
N VAL A 61 -4.80 -7.03 -0.39
CA VAL A 61 -3.69 -7.43 -1.25
C VAL A 61 -3.15 -8.77 -0.81
N LYS A 62 -2.91 -9.69 -1.76
CA LYS A 62 -2.25 -10.95 -1.46
C LYS A 62 -0.75 -10.80 -1.59
N THR A 63 -0.07 -11.03 -0.47
CA THR A 63 1.39 -10.99 -0.39
C THR A 63 1.99 -12.38 -0.33
N ASN A 64 1.18 -13.39 0.01
CA ASN A 64 1.62 -14.78 0.18
C ASN A 64 2.83 -14.92 1.13
N LEU A 65 3.01 -14.00 2.08
CA LEU A 65 4.17 -13.89 2.99
C LEU A 65 5.53 -13.82 2.27
N VAL A 66 5.56 -13.32 1.04
CA VAL A 66 6.82 -13.15 0.30
C VAL A 66 7.55 -11.93 0.83
N GLU A 67 8.66 -12.16 1.53
CA GLU A 67 9.52 -11.11 2.05
C GLU A 67 10.54 -10.61 1.02
N PRO A 68 10.91 -9.31 1.06
CA PRO A 68 10.52 -8.29 2.05
C PRO A 68 9.19 -7.58 1.73
N CYS A 69 8.53 -7.93 0.62
CA CYS A 69 7.38 -7.18 0.11
C CYS A 69 6.19 -7.19 1.06
N HIS A 70 5.95 -8.31 1.73
CA HIS A 70 4.93 -8.41 2.77
C HIS A 70 5.16 -7.37 3.88
N SER A 71 6.34 -7.39 4.50
CA SER A 71 6.69 -6.42 5.55
C SER A 71 6.66 -4.97 5.07
N VAL A 72 7.14 -4.71 3.85
CA VAL A 72 7.11 -3.37 3.25
C VAL A 72 5.69 -2.89 3.04
N TYR A 73 4.77 -3.73 2.56
CA TYR A 73 3.37 -3.36 2.40
C TYR A 73 2.71 -3.02 3.73
N LEU A 74 2.99 -3.78 4.79
CA LEU A 74 2.50 -3.44 6.13
C LEU A 74 3.02 -2.08 6.58
N LEU A 75 4.30 -1.77 6.38
CA LEU A 75 4.87 -0.46 6.71
C LEU A 75 4.22 0.67 5.90
N VAL A 76 4.05 0.49 4.59
CA VAL A 76 3.37 1.44 3.71
C VAL A 76 1.93 1.67 4.16
N LEU A 77 1.18 0.61 4.43
CA LEU A 77 -0.21 0.73 4.89
C LEU A 77 -0.29 1.40 6.25
N HIS A 78 0.56 1.01 7.22
CA HIS A 78 0.61 1.70 8.52
C HIS A 78 0.99 3.18 8.40
N SER A 79 1.84 3.55 7.44
CA SER A 79 2.23 4.95 7.22
C SER A 79 1.04 5.85 6.88
N VAL A 80 -0.05 5.29 6.33
CA VAL A 80 -1.31 6.01 6.07
C VAL A 80 -1.85 6.70 7.32
N SER A 81 -1.63 6.12 8.51
CA SER A 81 -2.01 6.73 9.80
C SER A 81 -1.37 8.10 10.05
N SER A 82 -0.26 8.41 9.37
CA SER A 82 0.33 9.75 9.41
C SER A 82 -0.49 10.75 8.60
N PHE A 83 -1.17 10.34 7.54
CA PHE A 83 -1.87 11.24 6.60
C PHE A 83 -3.40 11.21 6.75
N GLY A 84 -3.91 10.36 7.63
CA GLY A 84 -5.33 10.15 7.88
C GLY A 84 -5.52 8.95 8.83
N SER A 85 -6.38 8.01 8.46
CA SER A 85 -6.62 6.79 9.24
C SER A 85 -6.53 5.53 8.39
N VAL A 86 -6.07 4.46 9.02
CA VAL A 86 -6.04 3.12 8.44
C VAL A 86 -6.41 2.09 9.50
N GLU A 87 -7.19 1.09 9.11
CA GLU A 87 -7.42 -0.13 9.87
C GLU A 87 -6.86 -1.30 9.05
N LEU A 88 -6.18 -2.24 9.71
CA LEU A 88 -5.49 -3.37 9.08
C LEU A 88 -5.85 -4.67 9.79
N TRP A 89 -6.05 -5.73 9.01
CA TRP A 89 -6.21 -7.09 9.51
C TRP A 89 -5.69 -8.11 8.49
N GLU A 90 -5.33 -9.29 8.98
CA GLU A 90 -4.73 -10.37 8.20
C GLU A 90 -5.54 -11.66 8.40
N ASP A 91 -5.50 -12.58 7.43
CA ASP A 91 -6.18 -13.89 7.49
C ASP A 91 -5.36 -15.01 8.17
#